data_AF-A0AAW0YK59-F1
#
_entry.id   AF-A0AAW0YK59-F1
#
_cell.length_a   1.000
_cell.length_b   1.000
_cell.length_c   1.000
_cell.angle_alpha   90.00
_cell.angle_beta   90.00
_cell.angle_gamma   90.00
#
_symmetry.space_group_name_H-M   'P 1'
#
loop_
_entity.id
_entity.type
_entity.pdbx_description
1 polymer ?
#
loop_
_entity_poly.entity_id
_entity_poly.type
_entity_poly.pdbx_seq_one_letter_code
_entity_poly.pdbx_strand_id
1 'polypeptide(L)'
;MPLQMQGGLMQNNVEPMVIDMAVEENDNTEEEPVIVESTSLDLETYANCYSGLAKLQRLVFIADRCPQLRVEALRMAIHYVQTTYNVNLYTQLHRKMQEAVSGANAGNASLPDIAGGQVGSGTVANLPALDMQWVESRAKKAALKLEKLDTDLKNSKVNSIKESIRRGHDDLGDHYLDCGDLSNALKCYSRARDYCTSFRHIINMCLNVIKVSIYLNNWSHVLSYVSKAQATPEVSESRPSNNKDQSAVIQTKLTCAAGLAQLATRKYKFF
;
A
#
# COMPACT_ATOMS: atom_id res chain seq x y z
N MET A 1 -45.42 49.86 17.93
CA MET A 1 -44.93 48.84 18.89
C MET A 1 -46.04 47.84 19.13
N PRO A 2 -45.76 46.57 19.48
CA PRO A 2 -44.84 45.58 18.88
C PRO A 2 -45.69 44.44 18.22
N LEU A 3 -45.25 43.26 17.75
CA LEU A 3 -43.95 42.63 17.43
C LEU A 3 -44.25 41.55 16.34
N GLN A 4 -43.22 41.02 15.64
CA GLN A 4 -43.32 39.79 14.83
C GLN A 4 -42.55 38.65 15.51
N MET A 5 -43.03 37.41 15.41
CA MET A 5 -42.25 36.20 15.69
C MET A 5 -42.57 35.15 14.63
N GLN A 6 -41.58 34.84 13.79
CA GLN A 6 -41.65 33.86 12.71
C GLN A 6 -40.91 32.58 13.15
N GLY A 7 -41.67 31.56 13.56
CA GLY A 7 -41.13 30.29 14.06
C GLY A 7 -40.87 29.28 12.94
N GLY A 8 -39.72 29.35 12.28
CA GLY A 8 -39.31 28.37 11.28
C GLY A 8 -38.79 27.07 11.93
N LEU A 9 -39.57 25.98 11.84
CA LEU A 9 -39.09 24.63 12.17
C LEU A 9 -38.24 24.08 11.02
N MET A 10 -36.95 24.41 11.02
CA MET A 10 -35.97 23.76 10.14
C MET A 10 -35.69 22.34 10.64
N GLN A 11 -36.43 21.39 10.10
CA GLN A 11 -36.21 19.96 10.31
C GLN A 11 -34.94 19.54 9.55
N ASN A 12 -33.80 19.49 10.26
CA ASN A 12 -32.50 19.08 9.72
C ASN A 12 -32.51 17.59 9.33
N ASN A 13 -33.08 17.30 8.17
CA ASN A 13 -33.06 15.99 7.53
C ASN A 13 -31.67 15.76 6.92
N VAL A 14 -30.70 15.32 7.74
CA VAL A 14 -29.39 14.89 7.25
C VAL A 14 -29.57 13.53 6.58
N GLU A 15 -29.83 13.54 5.28
CA GLU A 15 -29.86 12.33 4.48
C GLU A 15 -28.52 11.60 4.58
N PRO A 16 -28.51 10.25 4.69
CA PRO A 16 -27.28 9.50 4.66
C PRO A 16 -26.65 9.64 3.28
N MET A 17 -25.56 10.40 3.18
CA MET A 17 -24.77 10.48 1.95
C MET A 17 -24.37 9.08 1.49
N VAL A 18 -25.04 8.61 0.44
CA VAL A 18 -24.63 7.45 -0.32
C VAL A 18 -23.23 7.77 -0.83
N ILE A 19 -22.26 6.94 -0.42
CA ILE A 19 -20.94 6.97 -1.06
C ILE A 19 -21.17 6.32 -2.42
N ASP A 20 -21.38 7.14 -3.44
CA ASP A 20 -21.27 6.67 -4.81
C ASP A 20 -19.86 6.08 -4.96
N MET A 21 -19.81 4.76 -5.12
CA MET A 21 -18.65 4.07 -5.68
C MET A 21 -18.60 4.38 -7.18
N ALA A 22 -18.44 5.67 -7.51
CA ALA A 22 -17.94 6.07 -8.79
C ALA A 22 -16.54 5.45 -8.93
N VAL A 23 -16.43 4.47 -9.82
CA VAL A 23 -15.14 4.04 -10.34
C VAL A 23 -14.67 5.18 -11.25
N GLU A 24 -14.11 6.23 -10.64
CA GLU A 24 -13.48 7.31 -11.40
C GLU A 24 -12.41 6.69 -12.29
N GLU A 25 -12.52 6.94 -13.59
CA GLU A 25 -11.62 6.37 -14.58
C GLU A 25 -10.18 6.83 -14.28
N ASN A 26 -9.32 5.84 -14.03
CA ASN A 26 -7.97 6.10 -13.58
C ASN A 26 -7.09 6.41 -14.81
N ASP A 27 -6.98 7.69 -15.16
CA ASP A 27 -6.30 8.26 -16.34
C ASP A 27 -4.76 8.12 -16.30
N ASN A 28 -4.27 7.00 -15.77
CA ASN A 28 -2.86 6.61 -15.79
C ASN A 28 -2.52 6.08 -17.19
N THR A 29 -2.05 6.96 -18.09
CA THR A 29 -1.41 6.51 -19.33
C THR A 29 -0.24 5.58 -19.01
N GLU A 30 -0.28 4.34 -19.51
CA GLU A 30 0.83 3.39 -19.37
C GLU A 30 2.08 3.95 -20.06
N GLU A 31 3.14 4.25 -19.29
CA GLU A 31 4.40 4.74 -19.83
C GLU A 31 5.25 3.60 -20.39
N GLU A 32 5.81 3.80 -21.58
CA GLU A 32 6.71 2.82 -22.22
C GLU A 32 7.87 2.42 -21.28
N PRO A 33 8.27 1.13 -21.28
CA PRO A 33 9.28 0.63 -20.36
C PRO A 33 10.69 1.08 -20.75
N VAL A 34 11.08 2.27 -20.31
CA VAL A 34 12.48 2.75 -20.35
C VAL A 34 13.40 1.75 -19.66
N ILE A 35 14.30 1.13 -20.42
CA ILE A 35 15.33 0.20 -19.94
C ILE A 35 16.60 0.97 -19.60
N VAL A 36 17.18 0.67 -18.43
CA VAL A 36 18.41 1.27 -17.94
C VAL A 36 19.58 0.31 -18.18
N GLU A 37 20.39 0.61 -19.20
CA GLU A 37 21.48 -0.27 -19.65
C GLU A 37 22.67 -0.32 -18.66
N SER A 38 22.93 0.77 -17.94
CA SER A 38 23.99 0.86 -16.92
C SER A 38 23.56 1.69 -15.71
N THR A 39 24.00 1.30 -14.52
CA THR A 39 23.66 2.00 -13.27
C THR A 39 24.74 1.80 -12.20
N SER A 40 24.95 2.83 -11.39
CA SER A 40 25.80 2.78 -10.19
C SER A 40 24.98 2.73 -8.89
N LEU A 41 23.71 2.31 -8.97
CA LEU A 41 22.79 2.27 -7.84
C LEU A 41 23.19 1.18 -6.83
N ASP A 42 23.51 1.59 -5.60
CA ASP A 42 23.52 0.68 -4.46
C ASP A 42 22.08 0.30 -4.10
N LEU A 43 21.73 -0.93 -4.47
CA LEU A 43 20.40 -1.48 -4.28
C LEU A 43 20.07 -1.78 -2.82
N GLU A 44 21.06 -2.16 -1.99
CA GLU A 44 20.84 -2.50 -0.59
C GLU A 44 20.51 -1.25 0.22
N THR A 45 21.34 -0.22 0.10
CA THR A 45 21.10 1.08 0.73
C THR A 45 19.75 1.65 0.30
N TYR A 46 19.45 1.67 -1.00
CA TYR A 46 18.17 2.18 -1.50
C TYR A 46 16.96 1.38 -1.00
N ALA A 47 17.03 0.05 -1.00
CA ALA A 47 15.93 -0.80 -0.54
C ALA A 47 15.69 -0.68 0.98
N ASN A 48 16.71 -0.32 1.76
CA ASN A 48 16.60 -0.11 3.20
C ASN A 48 15.99 1.24 3.60
N CYS A 49 15.85 2.20 2.66
CA CYS A 49 15.06 3.41 2.86
C CYS A 49 13.53 3.17 2.86
N TYR A 50 13.06 1.96 2.51
CA TYR A 50 11.63 1.65 2.36
C TYR A 50 11.23 0.41 3.16
N SER A 51 9.92 0.25 3.40
CA SER A 51 9.33 -0.90 4.09
C SER A 51 7.95 -1.25 3.52
N GLY A 52 7.43 -2.43 3.88
CA GLY A 52 6.14 -2.93 3.43
C GLY A 52 6.04 -3.07 1.91
N LEU A 53 4.83 -2.89 1.38
CA LEU A 53 4.55 -3.05 -0.04
C LEU A 53 5.34 -2.08 -0.93
N ALA A 54 5.66 -0.86 -0.43
CA ALA A 54 6.50 0.09 -1.16
C ALA A 54 7.92 -0.43 -1.44
N LYS A 55 8.54 -1.16 -0.50
CA LYS A 55 9.85 -1.81 -0.74
C LYS A 55 9.75 -2.86 -1.84
N LEU A 56 8.69 -3.68 -1.81
CA LEU A 56 8.45 -4.73 -2.80
C LEU A 56 8.19 -4.15 -4.20
N GLN A 57 7.29 -3.18 -4.32
CA GLN A 57 7.00 -2.51 -5.59
C GLN A 57 8.24 -1.84 -6.20
N ARG A 58 9.08 -1.19 -5.39
CA ARG A 58 10.33 -0.57 -5.86
C ARG A 58 11.36 -1.59 -6.33
N LEU A 59 11.50 -2.73 -5.62
CA LEU A 59 12.38 -3.82 -6.06
C LEU A 59 11.89 -4.46 -7.36
N VAL A 60 10.59 -4.69 -7.52
CA VAL A 60 9.99 -5.19 -8.77
C VAL A 60 10.20 -4.20 -9.92
N PHE A 61 10.00 -2.90 -9.69
CA PHE A 61 10.23 -1.87 -10.70
C PHE A 61 11.70 -1.85 -11.18
N ILE A 62 12.66 -1.93 -10.25
CA ILE A 62 14.09 -2.02 -10.59
C ILE A 62 14.38 -3.32 -11.35
N ALA A 63 13.80 -4.46 -10.94
CA ALA A 63 13.98 -5.72 -11.63
C ALA A 63 13.50 -5.68 -13.09
N ASP A 64 12.37 -5.03 -13.33
CA ASP A 64 11.80 -4.93 -14.67
C ASP A 64 12.60 -3.99 -15.57
N ARG A 65 13.05 -2.83 -15.06
CA ARG A 65 13.74 -1.79 -15.85
C ARG A 65 15.28 -1.87 -15.90
N CYS A 66 15.95 -2.53 -14.95
CA CYS A 66 17.42 -2.58 -14.86
C CYS A 66 17.96 -4.01 -14.99
N PRO A 67 18.30 -4.49 -16.21
CA PRO A 67 18.75 -5.87 -16.43
C PRO A 67 19.93 -6.28 -15.55
N GLN A 68 20.90 -5.38 -15.34
CA GLN A 68 22.09 -5.64 -14.50
C GLN A 68 21.73 -5.97 -13.03
N LEU A 69 20.68 -5.35 -12.48
CA LEU A 69 20.26 -5.52 -11.09
C LEU A 69 19.09 -6.51 -10.94
N ARG A 70 18.58 -7.08 -12.04
CA ARG A 70 17.33 -7.85 -12.07
C ARG A 70 17.31 -9.04 -11.11
N VAL A 71 18.32 -9.90 -11.19
CA VAL A 71 18.44 -11.08 -10.33
C VAL A 71 18.57 -10.69 -8.87
N GLU A 72 19.35 -9.65 -8.57
CA GLU A 72 19.57 -9.19 -7.19
C GLU A 72 18.30 -8.56 -6.58
N ALA A 73 17.62 -7.70 -7.34
CA ALA A 73 16.36 -7.09 -6.91
C ALA A 73 15.26 -8.14 -6.65
N LEU A 74 15.18 -9.18 -7.50
CA LEU A 74 14.26 -10.31 -7.28
C LEU A 74 14.67 -11.15 -6.07
N ARG A 75 15.97 -11.39 -5.84
CA ARG A 75 16.49 -12.11 -4.65
C ARG A 75 16.09 -11.39 -3.35
N MET A 76 16.32 -10.07 -3.30
CA MET A 76 15.92 -9.23 -2.17
C MET A 76 14.41 -9.18 -1.98
N ALA A 77 13.63 -9.11 -3.07
CA ALA A 77 12.16 -9.09 -3.01
C ALA A 77 11.58 -10.42 -2.50
N ILE A 78 12.12 -11.56 -2.95
CA ILE A 78 11.74 -12.89 -2.47
C ILE A 78 12.01 -13.03 -0.98
N HIS A 79 13.19 -12.62 -0.50
CA HIS A 79 13.50 -12.67 0.92
C HIS A 79 12.58 -11.75 1.75
N TYR A 80 12.29 -10.54 1.25
CA TYR A 80 11.45 -9.60 1.99
C TYR A 80 9.97 -10.01 2.01
N VAL A 81 9.41 -10.53 0.91
CA VAL A 81 8.00 -10.96 0.89
C VAL A 81 7.74 -12.15 1.82
N GLN A 82 8.75 -12.98 2.12
CA GLN A 82 8.64 -14.07 3.09
C GLN A 82 8.33 -13.62 4.53
N THR A 83 8.56 -12.33 4.84
CA THR A 83 8.17 -11.70 6.11
C THR A 83 6.68 -11.31 6.18
N THR A 84 5.99 -11.32 5.03
CA THR A 84 4.58 -10.91 4.87
C THR A 84 3.63 -12.12 4.79
N TYR A 85 2.35 -11.87 4.47
CA TYR A 85 1.36 -12.90 4.13
C TYR A 85 1.04 -12.94 2.63
N ASN A 86 1.74 -12.19 1.78
CA ASN A 86 1.46 -12.07 0.35
C ASN A 86 2.03 -13.25 -0.45
N VAL A 87 1.39 -14.40 -0.32
CA VAL A 87 1.72 -15.65 -1.00
C VAL A 87 1.63 -15.50 -2.53
N ASN A 88 0.67 -14.73 -3.04
CA ASN A 88 0.51 -14.48 -4.48
C ASN A 88 1.71 -13.76 -5.08
N LEU A 89 2.26 -12.75 -4.38
CA LEU A 89 3.45 -12.04 -4.82
C LEU A 89 4.71 -12.90 -4.73
N TYR A 90 4.84 -13.72 -3.69
CA TYR A 90 5.94 -14.69 -3.57
C TYR A 90 6.03 -15.61 -4.79
N THR A 91 4.93 -16.26 -5.19
CA THR A 91 4.90 -17.12 -6.38
C THR A 91 5.20 -16.34 -7.67
N GLN A 92 4.69 -15.11 -7.81
CA GLN A 92 4.98 -14.26 -8.97
C GLN A 92 6.45 -13.84 -9.05
N LEU A 93 7.09 -13.54 -7.92
CA LEU A 93 8.52 -13.19 -7.85
C LEU A 93 9.41 -14.38 -8.23
N HIS A 94 9.09 -15.60 -7.76
CA HIS A 94 9.79 -16.80 -8.20
C HIS A 94 9.62 -17.07 -9.69
N ARG A 95 8.43 -16.82 -10.27
CA ARG A 95 8.21 -16.94 -11.72
C ARG A 95 9.06 -15.93 -12.50
N LYS A 96 9.02 -14.64 -12.14
CA LYS A 96 9.90 -13.59 -12.71
C LYS A 96 11.39 -13.93 -12.59
N MET A 97 11.80 -14.57 -11.50
CA MET A 97 13.18 -15.02 -11.29
C MET A 97 13.57 -16.13 -12.27
N GLN A 98 12.70 -17.13 -12.47
CA GLN A 98 12.92 -18.20 -13.45
C GLN A 98 13.02 -17.63 -14.87
N GLU A 99 12.08 -16.74 -15.24
CA GLU A 99 12.08 -16.02 -16.53
C GLU A 99 13.39 -15.23 -16.74
N ALA A 100 13.88 -14.51 -15.73
CA ALA A 100 15.12 -13.73 -15.80
C ALA A 100 16.37 -14.60 -16.03
N VAL A 101 16.46 -15.76 -15.36
CA VAL A 101 17.58 -16.69 -15.49
C VAL A 101 17.54 -17.44 -16.82
N SER A 102 16.36 -17.90 -17.24
CA SER A 102 16.18 -18.57 -18.54
C SER A 102 16.47 -17.62 -19.71
N GLY A 103 16.05 -16.36 -19.62
CA GLY A 103 16.34 -15.33 -20.62
C GLY A 103 17.84 -14.99 -20.72
N ALA A 104 18.57 -14.98 -19.59
CA ALA A 104 20.02 -14.81 -19.60
C ALA A 104 20.74 -15.99 -20.29
N ASN A 105 20.29 -17.23 -20.05
CA ASN A 105 20.87 -18.41 -20.68
C ASN A 105 20.58 -18.50 -22.19
N ALA A 106 19.47 -17.94 -22.68
CA ALA A 106 19.14 -17.92 -24.11
C ALA A 106 20.14 -17.10 -24.95
N GLY A 107 20.81 -16.10 -24.37
CA GLY A 107 21.89 -15.36 -25.02
C GLY A 107 23.20 -16.14 -25.17
N ASN A 108 23.40 -17.18 -24.34
CA ASN A 108 24.58 -18.05 -24.34
C ASN A 108 24.25 -19.44 -24.91
N ALA A 109 23.38 -19.52 -25.92
CA ALA A 109 23.03 -20.76 -26.62
C ALA A 109 24.20 -21.27 -27.48
N SER A 110 25.21 -21.85 -26.83
CA SER A 110 26.25 -22.66 -27.45
C SER A 110 26.50 -23.91 -26.61
N LEU A 111 26.19 -25.06 -27.23
CA LEU A 111 26.32 -26.43 -26.75
C LEU A 111 25.24 -26.92 -25.75
N PRO A 112 24.46 -27.97 -26.10
CA PRO A 112 23.86 -28.85 -25.13
C PRO A 112 24.92 -29.84 -24.62
N ASP A 113 24.96 -30.11 -23.32
CA ASP A 113 25.63 -31.32 -22.83
C ASP A 113 24.84 -31.98 -21.70
N ILE A 114 24.99 -33.30 -21.63
CA ILE A 114 24.24 -34.25 -20.82
C ILE A 114 25.09 -34.64 -19.60
N ALA A 115 24.41 -34.85 -18.47
CA ALA A 115 24.94 -35.43 -17.24
C ALA A 115 25.97 -34.61 -16.42
N GLY A 116 25.51 -34.18 -15.23
CA GLY A 116 26.25 -34.29 -13.97
C GLY A 116 27.72 -33.83 -13.93
N GLY A 117 27.95 -32.51 -13.88
CA GLY A 117 29.26 -31.95 -13.55
C GLY A 117 29.16 -30.49 -13.10
N GLN A 118 29.87 -30.13 -12.04
CA GLN A 118 29.99 -28.73 -11.61
C GLN A 118 30.84 -27.96 -12.63
N VAL A 119 30.24 -27.01 -13.35
CA VAL A 119 30.97 -26.02 -14.16
C VAL A 119 30.49 -24.62 -13.79
N GLY A 120 31.42 -23.73 -13.48
CA GLY A 120 31.13 -22.50 -12.75
C GLY A 120 30.47 -21.39 -13.56
N SER A 121 29.24 -21.03 -13.18
CA SER A 121 28.74 -19.65 -13.28
C SER A 121 28.13 -19.27 -11.93
N GLY A 122 28.83 -18.42 -11.17
CA GLY A 122 28.58 -18.18 -9.75
C GLY A 122 27.23 -17.54 -9.39
N THR A 123 26.43 -17.14 -10.38
CA THR A 123 25.12 -16.50 -10.21
C THR A 123 23.95 -17.48 -10.19
N VAL A 124 24.09 -18.69 -10.73
CA VAL A 124 22.99 -19.66 -10.88
C VAL A 124 22.93 -20.64 -9.70
N ALA A 125 24.04 -20.86 -9.00
CA ALA A 125 24.19 -21.88 -7.95
C ALA A 125 23.46 -21.57 -6.61
N ASN A 126 22.86 -20.38 -6.44
CA ASN A 126 22.23 -19.95 -5.19
C ASN A 126 20.90 -19.20 -5.39
N LEU A 127 20.13 -19.61 -6.40
CA LEU A 127 18.78 -19.09 -6.65
C LEU A 127 17.79 -19.64 -5.61
N PRO A 128 16.98 -18.78 -4.94
CA PRO A 128 15.95 -19.24 -4.03
C PRO A 128 14.94 -20.15 -4.74
N ALA A 129 14.80 -21.39 -4.27
CA ALA A 129 13.77 -22.31 -4.73
C ALA A 129 12.38 -21.91 -4.22
N LEU A 130 11.33 -22.20 -4.99
CA LEU A 130 9.95 -21.95 -4.60
C LEU A 130 9.54 -22.96 -3.50
N ASP A 131 9.39 -22.48 -2.27
CA ASP A 131 8.94 -23.30 -1.15
C ASP A 131 7.41 -23.39 -1.10
N MET A 132 6.88 -24.51 -1.60
CA MET A 132 5.44 -24.81 -1.57
C MET A 132 4.91 -25.08 -0.15
N GLN A 133 5.74 -25.58 0.77
CA GLN A 133 5.34 -25.76 2.17
C GLN A 133 5.19 -24.41 2.88
N TRP A 134 6.06 -23.44 2.57
CA TRP A 134 5.89 -22.05 3.01
C TRP A 134 4.59 -21.45 2.46
N VAL A 135 4.29 -21.63 1.18
CA VAL A 135 3.06 -21.16 0.51
C VAL A 135 1.82 -21.66 1.26
N GLU A 136 1.69 -22.97 1.46
CA GLU A 136 0.55 -23.58 2.16
C GLU A 136 0.47 -23.16 3.63
N SER A 137 1.59 -23.21 4.35
CA SER A 137 1.68 -22.84 5.76
C SER A 137 1.33 -21.37 6.01
N ARG A 138 1.77 -20.46 5.13
CA ARG A 138 1.44 -19.03 5.22
C ARG A 138 0.02 -18.72 4.79
N ALA A 139 -0.50 -19.35 3.73
CA ALA A 139 -1.91 -19.21 3.36
C ALA A 139 -2.84 -19.64 4.50
N LYS A 140 -2.56 -20.80 5.13
CA LYS A 140 -3.30 -21.27 6.31
C LYS A 140 -3.20 -20.31 7.50
N LYS A 141 -2.00 -19.78 7.81
CA LYS A 141 -1.81 -18.79 8.87
C LYS A 141 -2.50 -17.45 8.58
N ALA A 142 -2.57 -17.02 7.32
CA ALA A 142 -3.31 -15.82 6.91
C ALA A 142 -4.82 -15.99 7.11
N ALA A 143 -5.38 -17.13 6.68
CA ALA A 143 -6.80 -17.45 6.85
C ALA A 143 -7.20 -17.50 8.33
N LEU A 144 -6.42 -18.18 9.18
CA LEU A 144 -6.66 -18.24 10.63
C LEU A 144 -6.55 -16.86 11.32
N LYS A 145 -5.62 -15.99 10.87
CA LYS A 145 -5.54 -14.61 11.37
C LYS A 145 -6.77 -13.80 10.97
N LEU A 146 -7.26 -13.96 9.73
CA LEU A 146 -8.46 -13.29 9.23
C LEU A 146 -9.71 -13.72 10.01
N GLU A 147 -9.96 -15.02 10.15
CA GLU A 147 -11.10 -15.58 10.90
C GLU A 147 -11.15 -15.07 12.34
N LYS A 148 -9.98 -15.00 13.00
CA LYS A 148 -9.87 -14.44 14.34
C LYS A 148 -10.25 -12.94 14.37
N LEU A 149 -9.68 -12.14 13.48
CA LEU A 149 -9.96 -10.69 13.42
C LEU A 149 -11.45 -10.40 13.11
N ASP A 150 -12.07 -11.16 12.21
CA ASP A 150 -13.51 -11.05 11.94
C ASP A 150 -14.36 -11.43 13.15
N THR A 151 -13.96 -12.46 13.90
CA THR A 151 -14.63 -12.88 15.15
C THR A 151 -14.51 -11.80 16.23
N ASP A 152 -13.32 -11.26 16.45
CA ASP A 152 -13.04 -10.21 17.43
C ASP A 152 -13.78 -8.90 17.07
N LEU A 153 -13.87 -8.56 15.77
CA LEU A 153 -14.67 -7.43 15.29
C LEU A 153 -16.18 -7.66 15.47
N LYS A 154 -16.68 -8.87 15.20
CA LYS A 154 -18.10 -9.22 15.40
C LYS A 154 -18.49 -9.13 16.88
N ASN A 155 -17.65 -9.64 17.78
CA ASN A 155 -17.82 -9.50 19.23
C ASN A 155 -17.81 -8.02 19.66
N SER A 156 -16.88 -7.22 19.13
CA SER A 156 -16.81 -5.77 19.39
C SER A 156 -18.07 -5.02 18.93
N LYS A 157 -18.69 -5.45 17.82
CA LYS A 157 -19.95 -4.90 17.30
C LYS A 157 -21.14 -5.26 18.18
N VAL A 158 -21.25 -6.51 18.64
CA VAL A 158 -22.29 -6.91 19.61
C VAL A 158 -22.18 -6.10 20.90
N ASN A 159 -20.97 -5.92 21.42
CA ASN A 159 -20.71 -5.12 22.63
C ASN A 159 -20.84 -3.61 22.41
N SER A 160 -21.08 -3.14 21.18
CA SER A 160 -21.26 -1.73 20.81
C SER A 160 -20.10 -0.77 21.18
N ILE A 161 -18.87 -1.30 21.33
CA ILE A 161 -17.70 -0.51 21.76
C ILE A 161 -17.05 0.15 20.54
N LYS A 162 -17.44 1.40 20.23
CA LYS A 162 -16.98 2.15 19.04
C LYS A 162 -15.47 2.06 18.79
N GLU A 163 -14.64 2.30 19.80
CA GLU A 163 -13.18 2.31 19.63
C GLU A 163 -12.61 0.90 19.34
N SER A 164 -13.20 -0.16 19.90
CA SER A 164 -12.81 -1.54 19.55
C SER A 164 -13.23 -1.91 18.13
N ILE A 165 -14.41 -1.46 17.69
CA ILE A 165 -14.87 -1.64 16.30
C ILE A 165 -13.96 -0.88 15.32
N ARG A 166 -13.56 0.35 15.68
CA ARG A 166 -12.63 1.17 14.90
C ARG A 166 -11.26 0.48 14.74
N ARG A 167 -10.66 0.01 15.85
CA ARG A 167 -9.38 -0.72 15.81
C ARG A 167 -9.47 -2.04 15.06
N GLY A 168 -10.53 -2.83 15.26
CA GLY A 168 -10.73 -4.06 14.48
C GLY A 168 -10.87 -3.83 12.97
N HIS A 169 -11.37 -2.66 12.54
CA HIS A 169 -11.36 -2.26 11.14
C HIS A 169 -9.96 -1.84 10.64
N ASP A 170 -9.13 -1.18 11.47
CA ASP A 170 -7.72 -0.91 11.13
C ASP A 170 -6.90 -2.21 11.05
N ASP A 171 -7.04 -3.11 12.03
CA ASP A 171 -6.30 -4.39 12.12
C ASP A 171 -6.62 -5.32 10.93
N LEU A 172 -7.89 -5.36 10.50
CA LEU A 172 -8.28 -6.03 9.26
C LEU A 172 -7.69 -5.36 8.02
N GLY A 173 -7.67 -4.02 7.97
CA GLY A 173 -7.08 -3.26 6.86
C GLY A 173 -5.58 -3.56 6.71
N ASP A 174 -4.85 -3.56 7.82
CA ASP A 174 -3.43 -3.91 7.88
C ASP A 174 -3.19 -5.37 7.48
N HIS A 175 -4.04 -6.31 7.92
CA HIS A 175 -3.93 -7.71 7.51
C HIS A 175 -4.21 -7.92 6.02
N TYR A 176 -5.18 -7.22 5.43
CA TYR A 176 -5.40 -7.25 3.99
C TYR A 176 -4.22 -6.64 3.20
N LEU A 177 -3.59 -5.57 3.70
CA LEU A 177 -2.34 -5.05 3.14
C LEU A 177 -1.19 -6.06 3.19
N ASP A 178 -1.00 -6.76 4.33
CA ASP A 178 0.01 -7.83 4.47
C ASP A 178 -0.21 -8.99 3.49
N CYS A 179 -1.48 -9.28 3.15
CA CYS A 179 -1.88 -10.28 2.17
C CYS A 179 -1.80 -9.79 0.71
N GLY A 180 -1.72 -8.47 0.48
CA GLY A 180 -1.74 -7.85 -0.84
C GLY A 180 -3.12 -7.51 -1.41
N ASP A 181 -4.19 -7.65 -0.62
CA ASP A 181 -5.57 -7.34 -1.04
C ASP A 181 -5.90 -5.86 -0.77
N LEU A 182 -5.48 -5.00 -1.69
CA LEU A 182 -5.69 -3.56 -1.60
C LEU A 182 -7.18 -3.17 -1.60
N SER A 183 -8.00 -3.91 -2.33
CA SER A 183 -9.44 -3.64 -2.48
C SER A 183 -10.21 -3.85 -1.18
N ASN A 184 -9.92 -4.92 -0.44
CA ASN A 184 -10.57 -5.16 0.85
C ASN A 184 -9.92 -4.35 1.99
N ALA A 185 -8.61 -4.06 1.93
CA ALA A 185 -7.97 -3.10 2.83
C ALA A 185 -8.66 -1.72 2.78
N LEU A 186 -8.90 -1.18 1.57
CA LEU A 186 -9.55 0.11 1.38
C LEU A 186 -10.97 0.14 1.99
N LYS A 187 -11.75 -0.93 1.80
CA LYS A 187 -13.11 -1.08 2.39
C LYS A 187 -13.06 -1.11 3.91
N CYS A 188 -12.06 -1.75 4.51
CA CYS A 188 -11.92 -1.83 5.97
C CYS A 188 -11.63 -0.45 6.58
N TYR A 189 -10.64 0.29 6.09
CA TYR A 189 -10.37 1.64 6.60
C TYR A 189 -11.54 2.61 6.32
N SER A 190 -12.23 2.47 5.18
CA SER A 190 -13.40 3.30 4.87
C SER A 190 -14.56 3.06 5.86
N ARG A 191 -14.77 1.83 6.32
CA ARG A 191 -15.76 1.47 7.35
C ARG A 191 -15.37 1.93 8.75
N ALA A 192 -14.08 2.13 9.05
CA ALA A 192 -13.63 2.66 10.34
C ALA A 192 -14.15 4.10 10.59
N ARG A 193 -14.44 4.85 9.53
CA ARG A 193 -14.92 6.24 9.54
C ARG A 193 -16.08 6.48 10.51
N ASP A 194 -17.10 5.63 10.46
CA ASP A 194 -18.36 5.85 11.19
C ASP A 194 -18.20 5.61 12.71
N TYR A 195 -17.04 5.06 13.11
CA TYR A 195 -16.62 4.84 14.50
C TYR A 195 -15.58 5.86 14.98
N CYS A 196 -15.18 6.84 14.16
CA CYS A 196 -14.28 7.92 14.55
C CYS A 196 -14.96 8.92 15.49
N THR A 197 -14.46 9.05 16.72
CA THR A 197 -14.95 9.97 17.77
C THR A 197 -14.04 11.17 18.04
N SER A 198 -12.86 11.21 17.41
CA SER A 198 -11.84 12.25 17.60
C SER A 198 -11.22 12.63 16.26
N PHE A 199 -10.75 13.87 16.13
CA PHE A 199 -10.00 14.34 14.96
C PHE A 199 -8.79 13.44 14.65
N ARG A 200 -8.11 12.90 15.66
CA ARG A 200 -6.98 11.97 15.47
C ARG A 200 -7.40 10.68 14.77
N HIS A 201 -8.61 10.21 15.05
CA HIS A 201 -9.15 9.01 14.41
C HIS A 201 -9.45 9.29 12.92
N ILE A 202 -9.99 10.47 12.61
CA ILE A 202 -10.25 10.91 11.23
C ILE A 202 -8.93 11.06 10.46
N ILE A 203 -7.92 11.71 11.04
CA ILE A 203 -6.60 11.92 10.41
C ILE A 203 -5.91 10.57 10.13
N ASN A 204 -5.85 9.68 11.13
CA ASN A 204 -5.23 8.35 10.95
C ASN A 204 -5.95 7.52 9.89
N MET A 205 -7.29 7.52 9.89
CA MET A 205 -8.10 6.88 8.86
C MET A 205 -7.82 7.48 7.46
N CYS A 206 -7.72 8.80 7.33
CA CYS A 206 -7.35 9.44 6.06
C CYS A 206 -5.95 9.04 5.59
N LEU A 207 -4.96 8.99 6.49
CA LEU A 207 -3.60 8.54 6.16
C LEU A 207 -3.56 7.08 5.70
N ASN A 208 -4.36 6.20 6.32
CA ASN A 208 -4.50 4.81 5.88
C ASN A 208 -5.17 4.71 4.50
N VAL A 209 -6.25 5.45 4.25
CA VAL A 209 -6.91 5.50 2.92
C VAL A 209 -5.97 6.04 1.85
N ILE A 210 -5.20 7.10 2.13
CA ILE A 210 -4.17 7.64 1.23
C ILE A 210 -3.12 6.56 0.91
N LYS A 211 -2.59 5.87 1.93
CA LYS A 211 -1.60 4.78 1.76
C LYS A 211 -2.09 3.68 0.82
N VAL A 212 -3.34 3.22 0.96
CA VAL A 212 -3.90 2.19 0.05
C VAL A 212 -4.17 2.76 -1.34
N SER A 213 -4.64 4.00 -1.43
CA SER A 213 -4.97 4.64 -2.72
C SER A 213 -3.71 4.89 -3.58
N ILE A 214 -2.57 5.20 -2.95
CA ILE A 214 -1.26 5.25 -3.63
C ILE A 214 -0.92 3.87 -4.22
N TYR A 215 -1.12 2.76 -3.49
CA TYR A 215 -0.83 1.42 -4.01
C TYR A 215 -1.79 0.96 -5.12
N LEU A 216 -3.01 1.52 -5.17
CA LEU A 216 -3.97 1.35 -6.25
C LEU A 216 -3.75 2.33 -7.42
N ASN A 217 -2.73 3.20 -7.34
CA ASN A 217 -2.47 4.31 -8.25
C ASN A 217 -3.70 5.22 -8.48
N ASN A 218 -4.59 5.36 -7.48
CA ASN A 218 -5.77 6.22 -7.57
C ASN A 218 -5.45 7.60 -6.97
N TRP A 219 -5.01 8.51 -7.83
CA TRP A 219 -4.48 9.82 -7.42
C TRP A 219 -5.57 10.86 -7.10
N SER A 220 -6.76 10.77 -7.70
CA SER A 220 -7.89 11.64 -7.33
C SER A 220 -8.34 11.37 -5.90
N HIS A 221 -8.44 10.09 -5.52
CA HIS A 221 -8.81 9.67 -4.17
C HIS A 221 -7.76 10.09 -3.13
N VAL A 222 -6.46 10.06 -3.48
CA VAL A 222 -5.38 10.61 -2.63
C VAL A 222 -5.60 12.11 -2.37
N LEU A 223 -5.79 12.92 -3.42
CA LEU A 223 -5.97 14.37 -3.27
C LEU A 223 -7.22 14.71 -2.46
N SER A 224 -8.34 14.04 -2.71
CA SER A 224 -9.59 14.22 -1.95
C SER A 224 -9.42 13.92 -0.46
N TYR A 225 -8.70 12.86 -0.10
CA TYR A 225 -8.44 12.53 1.31
C TYR A 225 -7.37 13.41 1.97
N VAL A 226 -6.42 13.95 1.20
CA VAL A 226 -5.50 14.99 1.71
C VAL A 226 -6.29 16.26 2.07
N SER A 227 -7.12 16.76 1.17
CA SER A 227 -7.95 17.95 1.43
C SER A 227 -8.87 17.75 2.64
N LYS A 228 -9.47 16.57 2.78
CA LYS A 228 -10.29 16.19 3.94
C LYS A 228 -9.49 16.16 5.26
N ALA A 229 -8.27 15.64 5.24
CA ALA A 229 -7.39 15.62 6.42
C ALA A 229 -6.94 17.04 6.81
N GLN A 230 -6.59 17.89 5.83
CA GLN A 230 -6.19 19.29 6.06
C GLN A 230 -7.34 20.16 6.62
N ALA A 231 -8.58 19.90 6.20
CA ALA A 231 -9.78 20.55 6.74
C ALA A 231 -10.13 20.17 8.19
N THR A 232 -9.39 19.23 8.81
CA THR A 232 -9.63 18.80 10.20
C THR A 232 -8.98 19.78 11.20
N PRO A 233 -9.68 20.29 12.23
CA PRO A 233 -9.22 21.43 13.03
C PRO A 233 -7.84 21.34 13.73
N GLU A 234 -7.37 20.17 14.18
CA GLU A 234 -6.03 20.02 14.80
C GLU A 234 -4.88 20.24 13.77
N VAL A 235 -5.16 20.02 12.48
CA VAL A 235 -4.18 20.14 11.39
C VAL A 235 -4.04 21.60 10.94
N SER A 236 -5.09 22.41 11.14
CA SER A 236 -5.18 23.81 10.74
C SER A 236 -4.89 24.80 11.88
N GLU A 237 -5.18 24.46 13.13
CA GLU A 237 -4.93 25.37 14.26
C GLU A 237 -3.54 25.19 14.90
N SER A 238 -2.70 26.21 14.76
CA SER A 238 -1.37 26.33 15.37
C SER A 238 -1.40 26.64 16.89
N ARG A 239 -2.24 25.92 17.67
CA ARG A 239 -2.28 26.10 19.14
C ARG A 239 -0.95 25.71 19.79
N PRO A 240 -0.51 26.40 20.86
CA PRO A 240 0.63 25.98 21.65
C PRO A 240 0.28 24.74 22.49
N SER A 241 0.37 23.57 21.87
CA SER A 241 0.32 22.27 22.56
C SER A 241 1.71 21.61 22.56
N ASN A 242 1.93 20.72 23.52
CA ASN A 242 3.15 19.88 23.57
C ASN A 242 3.27 18.88 22.39
N ASN A 243 2.31 18.86 21.45
CA ASN A 243 2.29 17.98 20.29
C ASN A 243 2.58 18.70 18.96
N LYS A 244 3.13 19.93 18.98
CA LYS A 244 3.46 20.70 17.76
C LYS A 244 4.23 19.88 16.72
N ASP A 245 5.20 19.09 17.17
CA ASP A 245 6.01 18.23 16.29
C ASP A 245 5.18 17.14 15.60
N GLN A 246 4.17 16.59 16.28
CA GLN A 246 3.27 15.58 15.70
C GLN A 246 2.36 16.20 14.62
N SER A 247 1.79 17.38 14.87
CA SER A 247 0.99 18.11 13.87
C SER A 247 1.82 18.52 12.66
N ALA A 248 3.07 18.95 12.87
CA ALA A 248 4.01 19.26 11.79
C ALA A 248 4.34 18.02 10.94
N VAL A 249 4.62 16.88 11.58
CA VAL A 249 4.85 15.60 10.86
C VAL A 249 3.62 15.15 10.06
N ILE A 250 2.40 15.37 10.57
CA ILE A 250 1.16 15.09 9.83
C ILE A 250 1.06 15.98 8.60
N GLN A 251 1.29 17.30 8.74
CA GLN A 251 1.28 18.24 7.61
C GLN A 251 2.33 17.86 6.54
N THR A 252 3.56 17.54 6.95
CA THR A 252 4.61 17.08 6.01
C THR A 252 4.16 15.82 5.25
N LYS A 253 3.57 14.82 5.93
CA LYS A 253 3.06 13.61 5.28
C LYS A 253 1.95 13.91 4.26
N LEU A 254 1.02 14.80 4.59
CA LEU A 254 -0.08 15.20 3.71
C LEU A 254 0.45 15.95 2.47
N THR A 255 1.39 16.88 2.66
CA THR A 255 2.05 17.61 1.56
C THR A 255 2.84 16.67 0.65
N CYS A 256 3.62 15.73 1.22
CA CYS A 256 4.33 14.72 0.41
C CYS A 256 3.37 13.81 -0.38
N ALA A 257 2.23 13.42 0.19
CA ALA A 257 1.23 12.61 -0.51
C ALA A 257 0.55 13.39 -1.66
N ALA A 258 0.21 14.67 -1.45
CA ALA A 258 -0.32 15.53 -2.50
C ALA A 258 0.71 15.77 -3.62
N GLY A 259 1.96 16.05 -3.27
CA GLY A 259 3.05 16.20 -4.23
C GLY A 259 3.25 14.94 -5.06
N LEU A 260 3.26 13.75 -4.45
CA LEU A 260 3.37 12.48 -5.18
C LEU A 260 2.21 12.28 -6.17
N ALA A 261 0.97 12.59 -5.77
CA ALA A 261 -0.20 12.51 -6.66
C ALA A 261 -0.15 13.53 -7.82
N GLN A 262 0.39 14.72 -7.58
CA GLN A 262 0.61 15.73 -8.62
C GLN A 262 1.76 15.33 -9.57
N LEU A 263 2.82 14.70 -9.06
CA LEU A 263 3.90 14.15 -9.87
C LEU A 263 3.38 13.07 -10.84
N ALA A 264 2.62 12.11 -10.31
CA ALA A 264 2.05 11.01 -11.08
C ALA A 264 1.05 11.49 -12.14
N THR A 265 0.27 12.54 -11.83
CA THR A 265 -0.64 13.18 -12.80
C THR A 265 0.04 14.23 -13.70
N ARG A 266 1.38 14.25 -13.76
CA ARG A 266 2.22 15.14 -14.60
C ARG A 266 2.01 16.65 -14.36
N LYS A 267 1.51 17.04 -13.18
CA LYS A 267 1.22 18.45 -12.82
C LYS A 267 2.44 19.14 -12.20
N TYR A 268 3.53 19.23 -12.97
CA TYR A 268 4.83 19.70 -12.50
C TYR A 268 4.88 21.19 -12.06
N LYS A 269 3.86 21.99 -12.34
CA LYS A 269 3.80 23.42 -11.99
C LYS A 269 3.55 23.69 -10.48
N PHE A 270 3.19 22.66 -9.71
CA PHE A 270 2.87 22.78 -8.28
C PHE A 270 4.03 22.39 -7.34
N PHE A 271 5.25 22.27 -7.89
CA PHE A 271 6.51 22.07 -7.15
C PHE A 271 7.28 23.38 -7.00
#